data_AF-V7AIV9-F1
#
_entry.id   AF-V7AIV9-F1
#
_cell.length_a   1.000
_cell.length_b   1.000
_cell.length_c   1.000
_cell.angle_alpha   90.00
_cell.angle_beta   90.00
_cell.angle_gamma   90.00
#
_symmetry.space_group_name_H-M   'P 1'
#
loop_
_entity.id
_entity.type
_entity.pdbx_description
1 polymer ?
#
loop_
_entity_poly.entity_id
_entity_poly.type
_entity_poly.pdbx_seq_one_letter_code
_entity_poly.pdbx_strand_id
1 'polypeptide(L)' 'MAEWSKAPDSSSGLRERAWVQIPLLTFKYLLSNL' A
#
# COMPACT_ATOMS: atom_id res chain seq x y z
N MET A 1 -20.26 12.36 -21.12
CA MET A 1 -19.13 13.05 -20.44
C MET A 1 -19.32 12.90 -18.95
N ALA A 2 -18.52 12.16 -18.20
CA ALA A 2 -17.60 11.09 -18.49
C ALA A 2 -17.61 10.22 -17.22
N GLU A 3 -17.46 8.91 -17.38
CA GLU A 3 -17.36 7.91 -16.32
C GLU A 3 -16.08 8.08 -15.49
N TRP A 4 -15.91 9.23 -14.83
CA TRP A 4 -14.74 9.58 -14.03
C TRP A 4 -14.83 9.06 -12.59
N SER A 5 -15.57 7.98 -12.38
CA SER A 5 -15.59 7.31 -11.07
C SER A 5 -15.79 5.81 -11.21
N LYS A 6 -15.09 5.16 -12.14
CA LYS A 6 -14.71 3.75 -11.98
C LYS A 6 -13.40 3.44 -12.68
N ALA A 7 -12.28 3.75 -12.03
CA ALA A 7 -11.24 2.73 -12.04
C ALA A 7 -11.80 1.58 -11.18
N PRO A 8 -11.98 0.36 -11.71
CA PRO A 8 -12.43 -0.75 -10.89
C PRO A 8 -11.48 -0.89 -9.71
N ASP A 9 -12.02 -1.10 -8.51
CA ASP A 9 -11.33 -1.26 -7.23
C ASP A 9 -10.31 -2.41 -7.16
N SER A 10 -9.81 -2.89 -8.31
CA SER A 10 -8.77 -3.91 -8.46
C SER A 10 -7.40 -3.49 -7.89
N SER A 11 -7.21 -2.22 -7.52
CA SER A 11 -6.03 -1.75 -6.77
C SER A 11 -6.19 -1.83 -5.26
N SER A 12 -7.40 -2.08 -4.71
CA SER A 12 -7.64 -2.08 -3.26
C SER A 12 -6.71 -3.05 -2.52
N GLY A 13 -6.64 -4.30 -2.98
CA GLY A 13 -5.75 -5.30 -2.38
C GLY A 13 -4.25 -4.97 -2.49
N LEU A 14 -3.84 -4.23 -3.54
CA LEU A 14 -2.45 -3.75 -3.67
C LEU A 14 -2.17 -2.60 -2.71
N ARG A 15 -3.11 -1.68 -2.55
CA ARG A 15 -3.00 -0.54 -1.62
C ARG A 15 -3.03 -1.03 -0.18
N GLU A 16 -3.96 -1.90 0.19
CA GLU A 16 -4.05 -2.52 1.52
C GLU A 16 -2.75 -3.25 1.90
N ARG A 17 -2.16 -4.00 0.97
CA ARG A 17 -0.86 -4.64 1.19
C ARG A 17 0.26 -3.62 1.31
N ALA A 18 0.29 -2.57 0.49
CA ALA A 18 1.31 -1.53 0.57
C ALA A 18 1.27 -0.80 1.92
N TRP A 19 0.08 -0.50 2.45
CA TRP A 19 -0.10 0.12 3.77
C TRP A 19 0.44 -0.71 4.92
N VAL A 20 0.48 -2.03 4.78
CA VAL A 20 1.07 -2.93 5.79
C VAL A 20 2.55 -3.18 5.51
N GLN A 21 2.94 -3.36 4.25
CA GLN A 21 4.32 -3.67 3.86
C GLN A 21 5.28 -2.51 4.12
N ILE A 22 4.86 -1.26 3.85
CA ILE A 22 5.74 -0.10 4.00
C ILE A 22 6.15 0.09 5.47
N PRO A 23 5.21 0.16 6.46
CA PRO A 23 5.59 0.25 7.86
C PRO A 23 6.42 -0.95 8.33
N LEU A 24 6.08 -2.18 7.93
CA LEU A 24 6.83 -3.37 8.33
C LEU A 24 8.28 -3.36 7.83
N LEU A 25 8.51 -2.93 6.60
CA LEU A 25 9.86 -2.78 6.05
C LEU A 25 10.66 -1.74 6.84
N THR A 26 10.02 -0.59 7.14
CA THR A 26 10.63 0.46 7.95
C THR A 26 10.99 -0.03 9.35
N PHE A 27 10.11 -0.75 10.04
CA PHE A 27 10.39 -1.32 11.36
C PHE A 27 11.53 -2.34 11.33
N LYS A 28 11.54 -3.25 10.34
CA LYS A 28 12.61 -4.23 10.19
C LYS A 28 13.95 -3.56 9.95
N TYR A 29 13.99 -2.55 9.08
CA TYR A 29 15.23 -1.80 8.82
C TYR A 29 15.70 -1.07 10.07
N LEU A 30 14.81 -0.37 10.77
CA LEU A 30 15.14 0.35 12.00
C LEU A 30 15.70 -0.60 13.09
N LEU A 31 15.02 -1.73 13.35
CA LEU A 31 15.44 -2.71 14.35
C LEU A 31 16.79 -3.37 13.99
N SER A 32 17.06 -3.57 12.71
CA SER A 32 18.32 -4.17 12.25
C SER A 32 19.51 -3.22 12.32
N ASN A 33 19.28 -1.91 12.43
CA ASN A 33 20.33 -0.89 12.48
C ASN A 33 20.48 -0.28 13.90
N LEU A 34 19.83 -0.88 14.90
CA LEU A 34 20.00 -0.59 16.32
C LEU A 34 20.91 -1.65 16.94
#